data_AF-A0A7C5LL42-F1
#
_entry.id   AF-A0A7C5LL42-F1
#
_cell.length_a   1.000
_cell.length_b   1.000
_cell.length_c   1.000
_cell.angle_alpha   90.00
_cell.angle_beta   90.00
_cell.angle_gamma   90.00
#
_symmetry.space_group_name_H-M   'P 1'
#
loop_
_entity.id
_entity.type
_entity.pdbx_description
1 polymer ?
#
loop_
_entity_poly.entity_id
_entity_poly.type
_entity_poly.pdbx_seq_one_letter_code
_entity_poly.pdbx_strand_id
1 'polypeptide(L)'
;MTTPVSPNEALPLHELNIVPEWIKSTPKSYEQHTGEDAAASRRDRNRRPPRSRRPEAESATESQPARREDRRPQPHGAPTRQQQPQERRPSTQRAPLPVAPLEVSFLPEEKGLAAMIETMKHSPRAYALFDLAKLILNKPERHLVKLALKPGADGTRPPLFLVLADESVFQTQSDALHHLFRHHSDKLCRQEKKPCDPPKGNFTCINRCGITGEVFGPPNYHEYQSLLVRHHQRRLRHMPFEEFKARIQSSKDPDAIAKWIESKSFIYEYHCLLCAEPKILTSRDELEKHITETHLAQLITSAPELQISGAASRSQPRASIAEALRLAWIAERKFPLRTAQTLSDRLRPEGFHFFKHRKGITYVSSVRPKRFESLDGLSDQVQKIITFLRAHPDSVRKQLAENLQPTDEERLLADLHWLIQEGYVVEFADGRLWALENRPPTPPAPPAPPATEPPATIETASAPESSASTATAPAAAAEPVPPPEPAPAAVTDTPPQQPSSPSDATTS
;
A
#
# COMPACT_ATOMS: atom_id res chain seq x y z
N MET A 1 -31.82 25.14 14.38
CA MET A 1 -32.19 23.92 13.62
C MET A 1 -30.93 23.10 13.49
N THR A 2 -30.83 22.00 14.23
CA THR A 2 -29.57 21.24 14.37
C THR A 2 -29.83 19.84 13.84
N THR A 3 -29.17 19.47 12.74
CA THR A 3 -29.33 18.16 12.11
C THR A 3 -28.60 17.09 12.93
N PRO A 4 -29.23 15.93 13.21
CA PRO A 4 -28.55 14.83 13.89
C PRO A 4 -27.57 14.13 12.94
N VAL A 5 -26.38 13.79 13.46
CA VAL A 5 -25.37 13.00 12.75
C VAL A 5 -25.82 11.53 12.67
N SER A 6 -25.64 10.90 11.51
CA SER A 6 -26.06 9.52 11.26
C SER A 6 -25.22 8.50 12.06
N PRO A 7 -25.82 7.42 12.60
CA PRO A 7 -25.20 6.56 13.63
C PRO A 7 -24.28 5.44 13.07
N ASN A 8 -23.61 5.64 11.93
CA ASN A 8 -22.98 4.54 11.17
C ASN A 8 -21.44 4.58 11.06
N GLU A 9 -20.74 5.40 11.87
CA GLU A 9 -19.27 5.48 11.91
C GLU A 9 -18.65 5.03 13.26
N ALA A 10 -19.45 4.51 14.19
CA ALA A 10 -18.91 3.87 15.39
C ALA A 10 -18.40 2.45 15.06
N LEU A 11 -17.16 2.12 15.45
CA LEU A 11 -16.70 0.72 15.47
C LEU A 11 -17.68 -0.09 16.34
N PRO A 12 -18.30 -1.17 15.85
CA PRO A 12 -19.38 -1.85 16.56
C PRO A 12 -18.84 -2.74 17.68
N LEU A 13 -18.46 -2.13 18.79
CA LEU A 13 -17.94 -2.81 19.99
C LEU A 13 -19.03 -3.64 20.71
N HIS A 14 -20.27 -3.58 20.23
CA HIS A 14 -21.33 -4.50 20.60
C HIS A 14 -21.02 -5.93 20.08
N GLU A 15 -20.13 -6.08 19.10
CA GLU A 15 -19.51 -7.36 18.70
C GLU A 15 -18.54 -7.96 19.76
N LEU A 16 -18.24 -7.24 20.86
CA LEU A 16 -17.33 -7.71 21.93
C LEU A 16 -18.05 -8.24 23.19
N ASN A 17 -19.38 -8.10 23.31
CA ASN A 17 -20.12 -8.43 24.53
C ASN A 17 -21.09 -9.63 24.41
N ILE A 18 -21.10 -10.34 23.28
CA ILE A 18 -21.70 -11.67 23.17
C ILE A 18 -20.64 -12.59 22.54
N VAL A 19 -20.28 -13.67 23.22
CA VAL A 19 -19.22 -14.60 22.81
C VAL A 19 -19.51 -15.17 21.41
N PRO A 20 -18.75 -14.81 20.35
CA PRO A 20 -19.11 -15.22 19.00
C PRO A 20 -18.47 -16.56 18.59
N GLU A 21 -19.10 -17.28 17.66
CA GLU A 21 -18.78 -18.66 17.26
C GLU A 21 -17.32 -18.91 16.83
N TRP A 22 -16.56 -17.89 16.40
CA TRP A 22 -15.16 -18.05 15.99
C TRP A 22 -14.22 -18.42 17.14
N ILE A 23 -14.61 -18.22 18.41
CA ILE A 23 -13.90 -18.75 19.59
C ILE A 23 -13.98 -20.29 19.68
N LYS A 24 -14.89 -20.95 18.94
CA LYS A 24 -14.90 -22.42 18.80
C LYS A 24 -13.81 -22.95 17.86
N SER A 25 -13.14 -22.09 17.10
CA SER A 25 -11.96 -22.49 16.34
C SER A 25 -10.74 -22.51 17.26
N THR A 26 -10.24 -23.70 17.57
CA THR A 26 -9.01 -23.89 18.35
C THR A 26 -7.87 -23.09 17.70
N PRO A 27 -7.22 -22.16 18.41
CA PRO A 27 -6.04 -21.51 17.88
C PRO A 27 -4.99 -22.60 17.63
N LYS A 28 -4.34 -22.58 16.45
CA LYS A 28 -3.11 -23.34 16.26
C LYS A 28 -2.08 -22.78 17.24
N SER A 29 -1.92 -23.50 18.34
CA SER A 29 -1.13 -23.07 19.48
C SER A 29 0.31 -22.78 19.04
N TYR A 30 0.79 -21.59 19.40
CA TYR A 30 2.19 -21.20 19.23
C TYR A 30 3.08 -21.63 20.42
N GLU A 31 2.57 -22.51 21.30
CA GLU A 31 3.33 -23.08 22.43
C GLU A 31 4.56 -23.90 22.01
N GLN A 32 4.70 -24.22 20.71
CA GLN A 32 5.83 -24.98 20.17
C GLN A 32 6.86 -24.12 19.41
N HIS A 33 6.79 -22.78 19.46
CA HIS A 33 7.82 -21.93 18.86
C HIS A 33 8.93 -21.60 19.86
N THR A 34 9.76 -22.60 20.17
CA THR A 34 11.11 -22.37 20.69
C THR A 34 11.95 -21.73 19.58
N GLY A 35 12.62 -20.61 19.87
CA GLY A 35 13.54 -19.99 18.92
C GLY A 35 14.71 -20.94 18.61
N GLU A 36 14.90 -21.29 17.35
CA GLU A 36 16.09 -22.02 16.91
C GLU A 36 17.27 -21.07 16.81
N ASP A 37 18.21 -21.18 17.74
CA ASP A 37 19.52 -20.53 17.65
C ASP A 37 20.30 -21.04 16.43
N ALA A 38 20.89 -20.11 15.68
CA ALA A 38 21.58 -20.42 14.45
C ALA A 38 23.00 -21.00 14.69
N ALA A 39 23.13 -22.32 14.80
CA ALA A 39 24.42 -22.99 14.71
C ALA A 39 24.37 -24.39 14.06
N ALA A 40 25.22 -24.58 13.05
CA ALA A 40 25.76 -25.86 12.56
C ALA A 40 24.79 -26.97 12.08
N SER A 41 24.52 -27.00 10.77
CA SER A 41 24.92 -28.18 9.97
C SER A 41 25.13 -27.84 8.48
N ARG A 42 26.34 -28.15 7.98
CA ARG A 42 26.63 -28.27 6.54
C ARG A 42 26.82 -29.77 6.23
N ARG A 43 26.52 -30.15 4.98
CA ARG A 43 26.51 -31.52 4.40
C ARG A 43 25.16 -32.25 4.65
N ASP A 44 24.64 -33.08 3.74
CA ASP A 44 25.14 -33.46 2.41
C ASP A 44 24.00 -33.63 1.38
N ARG A 45 24.37 -33.64 0.09
CA ARG A 45 23.48 -33.96 -1.03
C ARG A 45 23.33 -35.48 -1.18
N ASN A 46 22.25 -35.89 -1.86
CA ASN A 46 22.02 -37.25 -2.39
C ASN A 46 21.84 -38.41 -1.39
N ARG A 47 20.58 -38.75 -1.09
CA ARG A 47 20.16 -40.17 -1.05
C ARG A 47 18.68 -40.32 -1.41
N ARG A 48 18.41 -41.11 -2.46
CA ARG A 48 17.08 -41.46 -2.97
C ARG A 48 16.72 -42.84 -2.39
N PRO A 49 15.55 -43.03 -1.73
CA PRO A 49 15.21 -44.32 -1.14
C PRO A 49 14.82 -45.34 -2.22
N PRO A 50 15.20 -46.62 -2.10
CA PRO A 50 14.81 -47.67 -3.05
C PRO A 50 13.40 -48.18 -2.78
N ARG A 51 12.68 -48.56 -3.85
CA ARG A 51 11.39 -49.27 -3.77
C ARG A 51 11.62 -50.70 -3.31
N SER A 52 10.91 -51.14 -2.28
CA SER A 52 10.87 -52.55 -1.86
C SER A 52 10.11 -53.41 -2.88
N ARG A 53 10.64 -54.61 -3.15
CA ARG A 53 9.97 -55.65 -3.94
C ARG A 53 8.93 -56.37 -3.07
N ARG A 54 7.81 -56.76 -3.68
CA ARG A 54 6.79 -57.65 -3.11
C ARG A 54 7.11 -59.10 -3.52
N PRO A 55 7.03 -60.10 -2.61
CA PRO A 55 7.22 -61.50 -2.97
C PRO A 55 5.90 -62.24 -3.26
N GLU A 56 6.00 -63.18 -4.20
CA GLU A 56 5.16 -64.38 -4.44
C GLU A 56 5.82 -65.58 -3.72
N ALA A 57 5.21 -66.74 -3.44
CA ALA A 57 3.84 -67.27 -3.64
C ALA A 57 3.60 -68.51 -2.72
N GLU A 58 2.51 -69.27 -3.02
CA GLU A 58 2.13 -70.65 -2.59
C GLU A 58 1.31 -70.80 -1.29
N SER A 59 0.37 -71.78 -1.14
CA SER A 59 -0.29 -72.73 -2.09
C SER A 59 -1.62 -73.32 -1.50
N ALA A 60 -2.18 -74.38 -2.13
CA ALA A 60 -3.27 -75.31 -1.71
C ALA A 60 -4.75 -74.83 -1.78
N THR A 61 -5.55 -75.30 -2.76
CA THR A 61 -6.53 -76.45 -2.71
C THR A 61 -7.90 -76.00 -2.14
N GLU A 62 -9.12 -76.17 -2.72
CA GLU A 62 -9.77 -77.27 -3.46
C GLU A 62 -11.06 -76.68 -4.15
N SER A 63 -11.43 -76.92 -5.42
CA SER A 63 -12.55 -77.81 -5.84
C SER A 63 -13.15 -77.36 -7.21
N GLN A 64 -13.72 -78.29 -7.98
CA GLN A 64 -14.51 -78.11 -9.23
C GLN A 64 -15.84 -78.91 -9.10
N PRO A 65 -16.85 -78.93 -10.03
CA PRO A 65 -16.82 -78.59 -11.47
C PRO A 65 -18.06 -77.91 -12.16
N ALA A 66 -17.79 -77.35 -13.36
CA ALA A 66 -18.52 -77.39 -14.66
C ALA A 66 -20.06 -77.25 -14.84
N ARG A 67 -20.45 -76.35 -15.77
CA ARG A 67 -21.24 -76.56 -17.02
C ARG A 67 -21.18 -75.26 -17.86
N ARG A 68 -20.49 -75.19 -19.01
CA ARG A 68 -20.90 -75.57 -20.40
C ARG A 68 -22.15 -74.85 -20.94
N GLU A 69 -21.93 -73.85 -21.81
CA GLU A 69 -22.34 -73.76 -23.23
C GLU A 69 -21.94 -72.38 -23.79
N ASP A 70 -22.00 -72.09 -25.09
CA ASP A 70 -21.25 -72.57 -26.25
C ASP A 70 -21.42 -71.48 -27.35
N ARG A 71 -20.45 -71.34 -28.26
CA ARG A 71 -20.56 -70.70 -29.61
C ARG A 71 -20.89 -69.20 -29.82
N ARG A 72 -19.83 -68.56 -30.35
CA ARG A 72 -19.73 -67.84 -31.65
C ARG A 72 -19.89 -66.29 -31.69
N PRO A 73 -19.25 -65.65 -32.71
CA PRO A 73 -18.64 -64.33 -32.53
C PRO A 73 -19.37 -63.20 -33.27
N GLN A 74 -19.08 -61.96 -32.88
CA GLN A 74 -19.41 -60.77 -33.67
C GLN A 74 -18.17 -59.89 -33.86
N PRO A 75 -17.85 -59.45 -35.10
CA PRO A 75 -16.65 -58.68 -35.40
C PRO A 75 -16.86 -57.16 -35.29
N HIS A 76 -15.74 -56.43 -35.30
CA HIS A 76 -15.61 -54.98 -35.53
C HIS A 76 -16.06 -54.04 -34.39
N GLY A 77 -15.12 -53.77 -33.48
CA GLY A 77 -15.08 -52.57 -32.64
C GLY A 77 -13.71 -51.88 -32.80
N ALA A 78 -13.74 -50.57 -33.10
CA ALA A 78 -12.63 -49.67 -33.46
C ALA A 78 -11.24 -49.90 -32.81
N PRO A 79 -10.13 -49.50 -33.50
CA PRO A 79 -8.78 -49.64 -32.95
C PRO A 79 -8.64 -48.90 -31.62
N THR A 80 -8.07 -49.60 -30.63
CA THR A 80 -7.79 -49.06 -29.30
C THR A 80 -6.97 -47.78 -29.43
N ARG A 81 -7.59 -46.64 -29.14
CA ARG A 81 -6.90 -45.35 -29.02
C ARG A 81 -5.90 -45.46 -27.88
N GLN A 82 -4.65 -45.76 -28.23
CA GLN A 82 -3.54 -45.77 -27.28
C GLN A 82 -3.58 -44.43 -26.55
N GLN A 83 -3.82 -44.48 -25.24
CA GLN A 83 -3.72 -43.30 -24.40
C GLN A 83 -2.24 -42.97 -24.30
N GLN A 84 -1.76 -42.16 -25.25
CA GLN A 84 -0.48 -41.47 -25.10
C GLN A 84 -0.49 -40.82 -23.71
N PRO A 85 0.55 -41.03 -22.88
CA PRO A 85 0.65 -40.34 -21.62
C PRO A 85 0.50 -38.85 -21.90
N GLN A 86 -0.55 -38.22 -21.38
CA GLN A 86 -0.62 -36.76 -21.42
C GLN A 86 0.60 -36.26 -20.67
N GLU A 87 1.59 -35.78 -21.42
CA GLU A 87 2.69 -35.01 -20.88
C GLU A 87 2.04 -33.91 -20.06
N ARG A 88 2.19 -34.02 -18.73
CA ARG A 88 1.79 -32.94 -17.83
C ARG A 88 2.63 -31.75 -18.25
N ARG A 89 2.03 -30.85 -19.05
CA ARG A 89 2.64 -29.58 -19.45
C ARG A 89 3.33 -29.04 -18.21
N PRO A 90 4.66 -28.87 -18.21
CA PRO A 90 5.35 -28.42 -17.02
C PRO A 90 4.65 -27.13 -16.61
N SER A 91 4.15 -27.08 -15.38
CA SER A 91 3.47 -25.90 -14.88
C SER A 91 4.43 -24.74 -15.10
N THR A 92 4.08 -23.82 -16.00
CA THR A 92 4.88 -22.64 -16.26
C THR A 92 4.92 -21.87 -14.97
N GLN A 93 5.99 -22.08 -14.19
CA GLN A 93 6.24 -21.35 -12.96
C GLN A 93 6.33 -19.90 -13.41
N ARG A 94 5.24 -19.16 -13.16
CA ARG A 94 5.11 -17.76 -13.55
C ARG A 94 6.32 -17.05 -12.98
N ALA A 95 7.14 -16.46 -13.85
CA ALA A 95 8.35 -15.77 -13.42
C ALA A 95 8.00 -14.82 -12.26
N PRO A 96 8.82 -14.77 -11.19
CA PRO A 96 8.54 -13.90 -10.05
C PRO A 96 8.25 -12.48 -10.53
N LEU A 97 7.17 -11.88 -10.05
CA LEU A 97 6.85 -10.50 -10.40
C LEU A 97 8.00 -9.60 -9.92
N PRO A 98 8.45 -8.62 -10.73
CA PRO A 98 9.53 -7.73 -10.34
C PRO A 98 9.08 -6.91 -9.12
N VAL A 99 9.75 -7.04 -7.99
CA VAL A 99 9.38 -6.36 -6.75
C VAL A 99 10.10 -5.01 -6.67
N ALA A 100 9.37 -3.93 -6.41
CA ALA A 100 9.97 -2.61 -6.21
C ALA A 100 10.79 -2.57 -4.91
N PRO A 101 11.93 -1.85 -4.86
CA PRO A 101 12.77 -1.72 -3.66
C PRO A 101 12.16 -0.73 -2.65
N LEU A 102 10.94 -1.03 -2.19
CA LEU A 102 10.20 -0.22 -1.22
C LEU A 102 10.49 -0.68 0.21
N GLU A 103 10.50 0.28 1.12
CA GLU A 103 10.22 0.09 2.53
C GLU A 103 8.75 0.43 2.78
N VAL A 104 8.06 -0.49 3.48
CA VAL A 104 6.64 -0.40 3.78
C VAL A 104 6.47 -0.53 5.30
N SER A 105 5.63 0.31 5.90
CA SER A 105 5.14 0.13 7.27
C SER A 105 3.66 0.49 7.37
N PHE A 106 2.95 -0.23 8.23
CA PHE A 106 1.51 -0.06 8.44
C PHE A 106 1.30 0.74 9.72
N LEU A 107 0.62 1.87 9.59
CA LEU A 107 0.26 2.75 10.70
C LEU A 107 -1.23 2.55 11.01
N PRO A 108 -1.66 2.52 12.28
CA PRO A 108 -3.08 2.54 12.60
C PRO A 108 -3.73 3.84 12.11
N GLU A 109 -4.97 3.76 11.64
CA GLU A 109 -5.79 4.94 11.37
C GLU A 109 -6.10 5.68 12.69
N GLU A 110 -5.93 7.01 12.72
CA GLU A 110 -6.00 7.78 13.97
C GLU A 110 -7.40 7.75 14.62
N LYS A 111 -8.47 7.87 13.82
CA LYS A 111 -9.87 7.78 14.31
C LYS A 111 -10.18 6.41 14.91
N GLY A 112 -9.88 5.34 14.17
CA GLY A 112 -10.09 3.97 14.64
C GLY A 112 -9.26 3.62 15.87
N LEU A 113 -8.03 4.14 15.97
CA LEU A 113 -7.17 4.00 17.13
C LEU A 113 -7.72 4.75 18.36
N ALA A 114 -8.19 5.99 18.21
CA ALA A 114 -8.76 6.77 19.29
C ALA A 114 -9.98 6.08 19.94
N ALA A 115 -10.91 5.58 19.11
CA ALA A 115 -12.07 4.82 19.60
C ALA A 115 -11.66 3.51 20.30
N MET A 116 -10.62 2.82 19.81
CA MET A 116 -10.07 1.64 20.47
C MET A 116 -9.43 1.98 21.83
N ILE A 117 -8.68 3.08 21.92
CA ILE A 117 -8.09 3.61 23.16
C ILE A 117 -9.16 3.90 24.21
N GLU A 118 -10.19 4.65 23.83
CA GLU A 118 -11.29 5.03 24.74
C GLU A 118 -11.97 3.79 25.34
N THR A 119 -12.24 2.80 24.50
CA THR A 119 -12.80 1.50 24.91
C THR A 119 -11.88 0.74 25.85
N MET A 120 -10.58 0.68 25.54
CA MET A 120 -9.58 0.02 26.37
C MET A 120 -9.34 0.76 27.70
N LYS A 121 -9.69 2.05 27.83
CA LYS A 121 -9.71 2.76 29.12
C LYS A 121 -10.92 2.40 29.96
N HIS A 122 -12.07 2.12 29.34
CA HIS A 122 -13.31 1.73 30.05
C HIS A 122 -13.29 0.27 30.53
N SER A 123 -12.40 -0.57 30.00
CA SER A 123 -12.24 -1.96 30.43
C SER A 123 -10.88 -2.18 31.09
N PRO A 124 -10.79 -2.77 32.29
CA PRO A 124 -9.50 -3.10 32.93
C PRO A 124 -8.80 -4.33 32.31
N ARG A 125 -9.34 -4.85 31.18
CA ARG A 125 -8.83 -6.05 30.52
C ARG A 125 -7.46 -5.85 29.88
N ALA A 126 -6.66 -6.91 29.88
CA ALA A 126 -5.38 -6.97 29.21
C ALA A 126 -5.49 -7.59 27.81
N TYR A 127 -4.97 -6.87 26.83
CA TYR A 127 -4.97 -7.25 25.42
C TYR A 127 -3.56 -7.58 24.96
N ALA A 128 -3.38 -8.68 24.21
CA ALA A 128 -2.08 -9.00 23.62
C ALA A 128 -1.76 -7.99 22.52
N LEU A 129 -0.61 -7.31 22.63
CA LEU A 129 -0.22 -6.22 21.72
C LEU A 129 -0.21 -6.66 20.24
N PHE A 130 0.21 -7.90 19.99
CA PHE A 130 0.28 -8.46 18.64
C PHE A 130 -1.10 -8.77 18.06
N ASP A 131 -2.10 -9.03 18.89
CA ASP A 131 -3.46 -9.29 18.41
C ASP A 131 -4.21 -7.98 18.13
N LEU A 132 -3.93 -6.91 18.90
CA LEU A 132 -4.32 -5.54 18.52
C LEU A 132 -3.71 -5.15 17.16
N ALA A 133 -2.42 -5.42 16.95
CA ALA A 133 -1.76 -5.14 15.67
C ALA A 133 -2.37 -5.93 14.50
N LYS A 134 -2.69 -7.23 14.68
CA LYS A 134 -3.43 -8.03 13.68
C LYS A 134 -4.83 -7.48 13.41
N LEU A 135 -5.55 -7.03 14.44
CA LEU A 135 -6.91 -6.48 14.32
C LEU A 135 -6.97 -5.26 13.37
N ILE A 136 -5.90 -4.46 13.39
CA ILE A 136 -5.67 -3.32 12.50
C ILE A 136 -5.26 -3.78 11.08
N LEU A 137 -4.32 -4.72 10.97
CA LEU A 137 -3.87 -5.24 9.66
C LEU A 137 -4.93 -6.06 8.89
N ASN A 138 -5.95 -6.57 9.59
CA ASN A 138 -6.99 -7.42 9.00
C ASN A 138 -7.90 -6.67 8.00
N LYS A 139 -8.35 -5.45 8.33
CA LYS A 139 -9.18 -4.62 7.43
C LYS A 139 -8.35 -3.48 6.83
N PRO A 140 -8.48 -3.19 5.51
CA PRO A 140 -7.74 -2.10 4.87
C PRO A 140 -8.16 -0.72 5.37
N GLU A 141 -9.41 -0.53 5.82
CA GLU A 141 -9.89 0.75 6.36
C GLU A 141 -9.12 1.17 7.62
N ARG A 142 -8.68 0.21 8.45
CA ARG A 142 -8.14 0.47 9.80
C ARG A 142 -6.69 0.91 9.84
N HIS A 143 -6.01 0.98 8.69
CA HIS A 143 -4.60 1.34 8.62
C HIS A 143 -4.27 2.21 7.41
N LEU A 144 -3.30 3.09 7.63
CA LEU A 144 -2.58 3.81 6.59
C LEU A 144 -1.29 3.05 6.26
N VAL A 145 -0.82 3.16 5.04
CA VAL A 145 0.42 2.53 4.59
C VAL A 145 1.45 3.62 4.28
N LYS A 146 2.52 3.63 5.06
CA LYS A 146 3.67 4.49 4.87
C LYS A 146 4.62 3.82 3.87
N LEU A 147 5.03 4.59 2.86
CA LEU A 147 5.80 4.12 1.71
C LEU A 147 7.02 4.99 1.50
N ALA A 148 8.19 4.37 1.43
CA ALA A 148 9.43 5.02 1.01
C ALA A 148 10.22 4.11 0.07
N LEU A 149 11.02 4.67 -0.82
CA LEU A 149 12.05 3.88 -1.51
C LEU A 149 13.19 3.59 -0.52
N LYS A 150 13.80 2.41 -0.64
CA LYS A 150 15.01 2.08 0.12
C LYS A 150 16.09 3.13 -0.18
N PRO A 151 16.87 3.57 0.83
CA PRO A 151 17.93 4.56 0.62
C PRO A 151 18.96 4.03 -0.37
N GLY A 152 19.52 4.93 -1.18
CA GLY A 152 20.67 4.63 -2.04
C GLY A 152 21.96 4.45 -1.23
N ALA A 153 23.08 4.21 -1.93
CA ALA A 153 24.40 4.11 -1.30
C ALA A 153 24.75 5.37 -0.50
N ASP A 154 24.32 6.54 -0.98
CA ASP A 154 24.56 7.86 -0.36
C ASP A 154 23.56 8.21 0.76
N GLY A 155 22.73 7.26 1.21
CA GLY A 155 21.71 7.46 2.25
C GLY A 155 20.45 8.23 1.80
N THR A 156 20.53 9.04 0.74
CA THR A 156 19.38 9.76 0.17
C THR A 156 18.29 8.79 -0.30
N ARG A 157 17.03 9.13 0.04
CA ARG A 157 15.84 8.43 -0.45
C ARG A 157 15.31 9.14 -1.70
N PRO A 158 15.25 8.50 -2.88
CA PRO A 158 14.60 9.09 -4.05
C PRO A 158 13.09 9.30 -3.78
N PRO A 159 12.48 10.35 -4.35
CA PRO A 159 11.07 10.64 -4.13
C PRO A 159 10.16 9.61 -4.81
N LEU A 160 8.98 9.42 -4.20
CA LEU A 160 7.84 8.78 -4.80
C LEU A 160 6.79 9.83 -5.18
N PHE A 161 6.01 9.54 -6.20
CA PHE A 161 4.97 10.41 -6.74
C PHE A 161 3.59 9.80 -6.45
N LEU A 162 2.74 10.55 -5.74
CA LEU A 162 1.37 10.17 -5.39
C LEU A 162 0.39 10.96 -6.26
N VAL A 163 -0.50 10.26 -6.97
CA VAL A 163 -1.67 10.89 -7.61
C VAL A 163 -2.77 11.05 -6.56
N LEU A 164 -3.16 12.29 -6.26
CA LEU A 164 -4.11 12.58 -5.18
C LEU A 164 -5.55 12.12 -5.49
N ALA A 165 -5.90 11.94 -6.76
CA ALA A 165 -7.25 11.59 -7.20
C ALA A 165 -7.66 10.13 -6.97
N ASP A 166 -6.70 9.22 -6.76
CA ASP A 166 -6.92 7.78 -6.52
C ASP A 166 -5.87 7.12 -5.60
N GLU A 167 -5.01 7.92 -4.96
CA GLU A 167 -3.90 7.48 -4.10
C GLU A 167 -2.95 6.46 -4.78
N SER A 168 -2.80 6.53 -6.11
CA SER A 168 -1.85 5.69 -6.85
C SER A 168 -0.41 6.22 -6.78
N VAL A 169 0.55 5.31 -6.55
CA VAL A 169 1.96 5.62 -6.29
C VAL A 169 2.85 5.19 -7.45
N PHE A 170 3.81 6.05 -7.81
CA PHE A 170 4.77 5.84 -8.89
C PHE A 170 6.19 6.20 -8.46
N GLN A 171 7.18 5.62 -9.16
CA GLN A 171 8.61 5.93 -8.99
C GLN A 171 9.07 7.11 -9.86
N THR A 172 8.27 7.50 -10.86
CA THR A 172 8.58 8.60 -11.77
C THR A 172 7.37 9.50 -11.96
N GLN A 173 7.62 10.79 -12.15
CA GLN A 173 6.59 11.79 -12.41
C GLN A 173 5.87 11.55 -13.74
N SER A 174 6.59 11.11 -14.77
CA SER A 174 6.04 10.82 -16.10
C SER A 174 5.07 9.64 -16.08
N ASP A 175 5.37 8.58 -15.33
CA ASP A 175 4.43 7.47 -15.14
C ASP A 175 3.15 7.90 -14.42
N ALA A 176 3.27 8.79 -13.42
CA ALA A 176 2.14 9.33 -12.67
C ALA A 176 1.24 10.21 -13.55
N LEU A 177 1.83 11.14 -14.33
CA LEU A 177 1.11 11.97 -15.30
C LEU A 177 0.41 11.12 -16.37
N HIS A 178 1.08 10.12 -16.94
CA HIS A 178 0.48 9.23 -17.93
C HIS A 178 -0.68 8.40 -17.35
N HIS A 179 -0.59 7.96 -16.09
CA HIS A 179 -1.72 7.30 -15.42
C HIS A 179 -2.89 8.27 -15.20
N LEU A 180 -2.60 9.46 -14.67
CA LEU A 180 -3.56 10.52 -14.41
C LEU A 180 -4.36 10.90 -15.68
N PHE A 181 -3.68 11.19 -16.79
CA PHE A 181 -4.33 11.54 -18.07
C PHE A 181 -5.03 10.36 -18.77
N ARG A 182 -4.76 9.11 -18.36
CA ARG A 182 -5.41 7.91 -18.90
C ARG A 182 -6.66 7.50 -18.11
N HIS A 183 -6.68 7.72 -16.80
CA HIS A 183 -7.73 7.23 -15.91
C HIS A 183 -8.62 8.32 -15.31
N HIS A 184 -8.19 9.59 -15.30
CA HIS A 184 -8.95 10.71 -14.75
C HIS A 184 -9.15 11.84 -15.78
N SER A 185 -9.02 11.57 -17.09
CA SER A 185 -9.25 12.54 -18.17
C SER A 185 -10.51 13.38 -17.98
N ASP A 186 -11.59 12.72 -17.57
CA ASP A 186 -12.94 13.28 -17.51
C ASP A 186 -13.10 14.25 -16.32
N LYS A 187 -12.21 14.16 -15.31
CA LYS A 187 -12.11 15.11 -14.19
C LYS A 187 -11.20 16.30 -14.50
N LEU A 188 -10.29 16.15 -15.46
CA LEU A 188 -9.25 17.12 -15.81
C LEU A 188 -9.72 18.05 -16.94
N CYS A 189 -10.44 17.51 -17.92
CA CYS A 189 -10.88 18.25 -19.09
C CYS A 189 -12.22 17.81 -19.63
N ARG A 190 -12.93 18.76 -20.23
CA ARG A 190 -14.10 18.51 -21.09
C ARG A 190 -13.69 18.67 -22.54
N GLN A 191 -13.90 17.62 -23.34
CA GLN A 191 -13.73 17.67 -24.79
C GLN A 191 -15.03 18.14 -25.45
N GLU A 192 -14.96 19.20 -26.26
CA GLU A 192 -16.07 19.68 -27.08
C GLU A 192 -15.70 19.52 -28.57
N LYS A 193 -16.64 18.96 -29.35
CA LYS A 193 -16.45 18.75 -30.79
C LYS A 193 -17.20 19.85 -31.53
N LYS A 194 -16.52 20.93 -31.90
CA LYS A 194 -17.13 22.05 -32.61
C LYS A 194 -17.10 21.82 -34.12
N PRO A 195 -18.23 22.04 -34.84
CA PRO A 195 -18.20 22.11 -36.29
C PRO A 195 -17.34 23.30 -36.72
N CYS A 196 -16.39 23.06 -37.62
CA CYS A 196 -15.59 24.10 -38.25
C CYS A 196 -15.83 24.13 -39.74
N ASP A 197 -15.53 25.28 -40.35
CA ASP A 197 -15.68 25.53 -41.77
C ASP A 197 -14.99 24.41 -42.57
N PRO A 198 -15.67 23.78 -43.55
CA PRO A 198 -15.07 22.75 -44.38
C PRO A 198 -13.86 23.32 -45.13
N PRO A 199 -12.80 22.53 -45.35
CA PRO A 199 -11.57 23.03 -45.95
C PRO A 199 -11.84 23.66 -47.32
N LYS A 200 -11.41 24.91 -47.53
CA LYS A 200 -11.65 25.63 -48.78
C LYS A 200 -10.75 25.08 -49.89
N GLY A 201 -11.34 24.37 -50.86
CA GLY A 201 -10.64 23.85 -52.04
C GLY A 201 -11.55 23.10 -53.00
N ASN A 202 -11.21 23.08 -54.28
CA ASN A 202 -11.94 22.31 -55.29
C ASN A 202 -11.43 20.85 -55.31
N PHE A 203 -12.08 19.98 -54.53
CA PHE A 203 -11.63 18.61 -54.29
C PHE A 203 -12.23 17.63 -55.30
N THR A 204 -11.57 17.46 -56.44
CA THR A 204 -12.05 16.64 -57.57
C THR A 204 -11.70 15.15 -57.48
N CYS A 205 -10.83 14.75 -56.55
CA CYS A 205 -10.42 13.37 -56.34
C CYS A 205 -9.90 13.15 -54.91
N ILE A 206 -9.99 11.92 -54.44
CA ILE A 206 -9.47 11.48 -53.15
C ILE A 206 -8.54 10.30 -53.32
N ASN A 207 -7.45 10.31 -52.56
CA ASN A 207 -6.49 9.24 -52.52
C ASN A 207 -6.73 8.34 -51.29
N ARG A 208 -6.86 7.04 -51.55
CA ARG A 208 -6.98 5.97 -50.55
C ARG A 208 -5.78 5.04 -50.61
N CYS A 209 -5.37 4.47 -49.48
CA CYS A 209 -4.37 3.41 -49.48
C CYS A 209 -4.96 2.13 -50.08
N GLY A 210 -4.33 1.55 -51.12
CA GLY A 210 -4.73 0.26 -51.68
C GLY A 210 -4.47 -0.95 -50.77
N ILE A 211 -3.77 -0.77 -49.63
CA ILE A 211 -3.44 -1.83 -48.68
C ILE A 211 -4.33 -1.76 -47.43
N THR A 212 -4.45 -0.57 -46.82
CA THR A 212 -5.15 -0.38 -45.54
C THR A 212 -6.56 0.19 -45.68
N GLY A 213 -6.94 0.66 -46.89
CA GLY A 213 -8.21 1.34 -47.14
C GLY A 213 -8.32 2.74 -46.53
N GLU A 214 -7.29 3.23 -45.81
CA GLU A 214 -7.34 4.53 -45.13
C GLU A 214 -7.38 5.68 -46.15
N VAL A 215 -8.23 6.67 -45.89
CA VAL A 215 -8.50 7.80 -46.80
C VAL A 215 -7.64 8.99 -46.39
N PHE A 216 -6.72 9.40 -47.25
CA PHE A 216 -5.80 10.52 -46.98
C PHE A 216 -6.35 11.87 -47.44
N GLY A 217 -7.34 11.84 -48.35
CA GLY A 217 -7.92 13.02 -48.94
C GLY A 217 -7.33 13.39 -50.31
N PRO A 218 -7.64 14.60 -50.81
CA PRO A 218 -7.22 15.06 -52.13
C PRO A 218 -5.72 15.38 -52.23
N PRO A 219 -5.10 15.23 -53.42
CA PRO A 219 -3.69 15.56 -53.65
C PRO A 219 -3.31 17.02 -53.30
N ASN A 220 -4.26 17.95 -53.46
CA ASN A 220 -4.07 19.38 -53.19
C ASN A 220 -4.31 19.77 -51.71
N TYR A 221 -4.52 18.81 -50.80
CA TYR A 221 -4.68 19.11 -49.38
C TYR A 221 -3.32 19.35 -48.70
N HIS A 222 -3.20 20.41 -47.92
CA HIS A 222 -1.92 20.83 -47.31
C HIS A 222 -1.30 19.75 -46.41
N GLU A 223 -2.10 18.97 -45.66
CA GLU A 223 -1.59 17.86 -44.83
C GLU A 223 -1.44 16.54 -45.60
N TYR A 224 -1.67 16.50 -46.92
CA TYR A 224 -1.68 15.25 -47.68
C TYR A 224 -0.34 14.49 -47.55
N GLN A 225 0.79 15.18 -47.70
CA GLN A 225 2.12 14.57 -47.59
C GLN A 225 2.44 14.09 -46.17
N SER A 226 2.07 14.87 -45.14
CA SER A 226 2.33 14.50 -43.74
C SER A 226 1.46 13.33 -43.28
N LEU A 227 0.22 13.22 -43.79
CA LEU A 227 -0.66 12.07 -43.59
C LEU A 227 -0.06 10.79 -44.20
N LEU A 228 0.49 10.84 -45.42
CA LEU A 228 1.15 9.69 -46.04
C LEU A 228 2.33 9.17 -45.22
N VAL A 229 3.23 10.07 -44.79
CA VAL A 229 4.40 9.71 -43.97
C VAL A 229 3.96 9.15 -42.61
N ARG A 230 3.00 9.79 -41.93
CA ARG A 230 2.48 9.31 -40.64
C ARG A 230 1.78 7.94 -40.77
N HIS A 231 1.05 7.69 -41.85
CA HIS A 231 0.39 6.42 -42.09
C HIS A 231 1.41 5.30 -42.35
N HIS A 232 2.39 5.55 -43.22
CA HIS A 232 3.50 4.64 -43.48
C HIS A 232 4.22 4.25 -42.18
N GLN A 233 4.60 5.25 -41.38
CA GLN A 233 5.24 5.05 -40.07
C GLN A 233 4.35 4.38 -39.00
N ARG A 234 3.03 4.32 -39.17
CA ARG A 234 2.11 3.66 -38.20
C ARG A 234 1.67 2.26 -38.62
N ARG A 235 1.49 2.01 -39.93
CA ARG A 235 0.88 0.78 -40.46
C ARG A 235 1.80 -0.02 -41.39
N LEU A 236 2.75 0.62 -42.08
CA LEU A 236 3.50 0.04 -43.20
C LEU A 236 5.03 0.16 -43.06
N ARG A 237 5.55 0.19 -41.82
CA ARG A 237 7.00 0.23 -41.52
C ARG A 237 7.84 -0.87 -42.18
N HIS A 238 7.21 -1.97 -42.59
CA HIS A 238 7.84 -3.15 -43.19
C HIS A 238 8.02 -3.05 -44.72
N MET A 239 7.58 -1.96 -45.35
CA MET A 239 7.60 -1.73 -46.79
C MET A 239 8.34 -0.42 -47.09
N PRO A 240 9.11 -0.29 -48.19
CA PRO A 240 9.72 0.99 -48.55
C PRO A 240 8.66 2.03 -48.97
N PHE A 241 8.96 3.32 -48.74
CA PHE A 241 7.99 4.40 -48.94
C PHE A 241 7.55 4.59 -50.40
N GLU A 242 8.47 4.40 -51.35
CA GLU A 242 8.19 4.40 -52.80
C GLU A 242 7.13 3.36 -53.19
N GLU A 243 7.26 2.14 -52.66
CA GLU A 243 6.32 1.04 -52.87
C GLU A 243 4.94 1.27 -52.25
N PHE A 244 4.87 2.00 -51.13
CA PHE A 244 3.61 2.45 -50.55
C PHE A 244 2.97 3.53 -51.42
N LYS A 245 3.75 4.51 -51.89
CA LYS A 245 3.31 5.61 -52.75
C LYS A 245 2.73 5.10 -54.07
N ALA A 246 3.36 4.09 -54.69
CA ALA A 246 2.86 3.42 -55.89
C ALA A 246 1.54 2.65 -55.70
N ARG A 247 1.19 2.29 -54.45
CA ARG A 247 -0.05 1.56 -54.10
C ARG A 247 -1.18 2.48 -53.60
N ILE A 248 -1.05 3.79 -53.77
CA ILE A 248 -2.12 4.77 -53.51
C ILE A 248 -3.07 4.78 -54.72
N GLN A 249 -4.37 4.65 -54.47
CA GLN A 249 -5.40 4.71 -55.51
C GLN A 249 -6.15 6.04 -55.45
N SER A 250 -6.28 6.72 -56.59
CA SER A 250 -7.12 7.92 -56.72
C SER A 250 -8.54 7.54 -57.12
N SER A 251 -9.50 7.74 -56.22
CA SER A 251 -10.94 7.60 -56.47
C SER A 251 -11.60 8.96 -56.66
N LYS A 252 -12.37 9.13 -57.74
CA LYS A 252 -13.22 10.31 -58.01
C LYS A 252 -14.66 10.10 -57.53
N ASP A 253 -14.81 9.45 -56.39
CA ASP A 253 -16.11 9.11 -55.81
C ASP A 253 -16.64 10.30 -54.99
N PRO A 254 -17.76 10.93 -55.38
CA PRO A 254 -18.31 12.10 -54.68
C PRO A 254 -18.73 11.77 -53.23
N ASP A 255 -19.18 10.54 -52.96
CA ASP A 255 -19.60 10.15 -51.61
C ASP A 255 -18.40 10.01 -50.68
N ALA A 256 -17.26 9.55 -51.19
CA ALA A 256 -16.00 9.52 -50.45
C ALA A 256 -15.48 10.95 -50.19
N ILE A 257 -15.70 11.89 -51.12
CA ILE A 257 -15.35 13.31 -50.96
C ILE A 257 -16.18 13.96 -49.87
N ALA A 258 -17.51 13.78 -49.87
CA ALA A 258 -18.38 14.26 -48.80
C ALA A 258 -17.95 13.69 -47.42
N LYS A 259 -17.79 12.37 -47.30
CA LYS A 259 -17.39 11.71 -46.04
C LYS A 259 -16.03 12.18 -45.53
N TRP A 260 -15.07 12.47 -46.41
CA TRP A 260 -13.78 13.01 -46.01
C TRP A 260 -13.88 14.47 -45.55
N ILE A 261 -14.65 15.31 -46.24
CA ILE A 261 -14.93 16.69 -45.84
C ILE A 261 -15.61 16.72 -44.46
N GLU A 262 -16.64 15.90 -44.26
CA GLU A 262 -17.31 15.71 -42.95
C GLU A 262 -16.35 15.20 -41.88
N SER A 263 -15.43 14.29 -42.21
CA SER A 263 -14.42 13.82 -41.24
C SER A 263 -13.42 14.91 -40.80
N LYS A 264 -13.32 15.99 -41.59
CA LYS A 264 -12.42 17.13 -41.37
C LYS A 264 -13.14 18.42 -40.94
N SER A 265 -14.47 18.48 -40.99
CA SER A 265 -15.28 19.65 -40.59
C SER A 265 -15.49 19.76 -39.07
N PHE A 266 -14.60 19.20 -38.26
CA PHE A 266 -14.70 19.20 -36.81
C PHE A 266 -13.34 19.42 -36.17
N ILE A 267 -13.25 20.40 -35.29
CA ILE A 267 -12.11 20.61 -34.40
C ILE A 267 -12.52 20.15 -33.00
N TYR A 268 -11.58 19.51 -32.31
CA TYR A 268 -11.75 19.14 -30.91
C TYR A 268 -11.13 20.24 -30.06
N GLU A 269 -11.96 20.92 -29.28
CA GLU A 269 -11.53 21.86 -28.26
C GLU A 269 -11.49 21.14 -26.90
N TYR A 270 -10.44 21.38 -26.14
CA TYR A 270 -10.26 20.85 -24.79
C TYR A 270 -10.33 21.99 -23.79
N HIS A 271 -11.32 21.93 -22.90
CA HIS A 271 -11.48 22.88 -21.80
C HIS A 271 -10.86 22.28 -20.54
N CYS A 272 -9.88 22.97 -19.94
CA CYS A 272 -9.34 22.58 -18.64
C CYS A 272 -10.37 22.88 -17.53
N LEU A 273 -10.72 21.88 -16.72
CA LEU A 273 -11.70 22.01 -15.63
C LEU A 273 -11.09 22.49 -14.31
N LEU A 274 -9.76 22.56 -14.22
CA LEU A 274 -9.02 22.99 -13.02
C LEU A 274 -8.72 24.49 -13.00
N CYS A 275 -8.83 25.16 -14.15
CA CYS A 275 -8.62 26.60 -14.26
C CYS A 275 -9.88 27.36 -13.84
N ALA A 276 -9.72 28.46 -13.10
CA ALA A 276 -10.84 29.34 -12.74
C ALA A 276 -11.52 29.97 -13.98
N GLU A 277 -10.75 30.19 -15.05
CA GLU A 277 -11.24 30.48 -16.39
C GLU A 277 -10.91 29.29 -17.30
N PRO A 278 -11.90 28.64 -17.96
CA PRO A 278 -11.68 27.40 -18.71
C PRO A 278 -10.92 27.65 -20.01
N LYS A 279 -9.58 27.64 -19.94
CA LYS A 279 -8.70 27.83 -21.08
C LYS A 279 -9.00 26.78 -22.16
N ILE A 280 -9.31 27.27 -23.36
CA ILE A 280 -9.58 26.47 -24.55
C ILE A 280 -8.23 26.11 -25.19
N LEU A 281 -8.02 24.82 -25.44
CA LEU A 281 -6.80 24.28 -26.04
C LEU A 281 -7.13 23.41 -27.25
N THR A 282 -6.30 23.43 -28.28
CA THR A 282 -6.59 22.81 -29.59
C THR A 282 -6.11 21.37 -29.68
N SER A 283 -5.14 21.00 -28.84
CA SER A 283 -4.58 19.65 -28.77
C SER A 283 -4.55 19.12 -27.35
N ARG A 284 -4.69 17.80 -27.23
CA ARG A 284 -4.45 17.07 -25.98
C ARG A 284 -3.03 17.32 -25.46
N ASP A 285 -2.04 17.41 -26.34
CA ASP A 285 -0.64 17.62 -25.95
C ASP A 285 -0.42 19.03 -25.34
N GLU A 286 -1.20 20.02 -25.75
CA GLU A 286 -1.20 21.38 -25.18
C GLU A 286 -1.85 21.39 -23.80
N LEU A 287 -2.94 20.66 -23.63
CA LEU A 287 -3.61 20.45 -22.36
C LEU A 287 -2.73 19.71 -21.35
N GLU A 288 -2.06 18.62 -21.76
CA GLU A 288 -1.19 17.85 -20.87
C GLU A 288 -0.01 18.72 -20.40
N LYS A 289 0.59 19.56 -21.26
CA LYS A 289 1.59 20.56 -20.88
C LYS A 289 1.03 21.60 -19.92
N HIS A 290 -0.08 22.25 -20.26
CA HIS A 290 -0.68 23.30 -19.44
C HIS A 290 -1.03 22.82 -18.03
N ILE A 291 -1.60 21.61 -17.90
CA ILE A 291 -1.89 20.99 -16.60
C ILE A 291 -0.59 20.67 -15.84
N THR A 292 0.45 20.18 -16.53
CA THR A 292 1.76 19.88 -15.92
C THR A 292 2.49 21.15 -15.45
N GLU A 293 2.32 22.28 -16.14
CA GLU A 293 2.95 23.55 -15.78
C GLU A 293 2.16 24.31 -14.70
N THR A 294 0.82 24.28 -14.75
CA THR A 294 -0.04 25.15 -13.93
C THR A 294 -0.68 24.43 -12.73
N HIS A 295 -0.99 23.13 -12.85
CA HIS A 295 -1.82 22.39 -11.87
C HIS A 295 -1.15 21.16 -11.26
N LEU A 296 0.10 20.83 -11.63
CA LEU A 296 0.81 19.64 -11.14
C LEU A 296 0.77 19.50 -9.61
N ALA A 297 1.07 20.55 -8.86
CA ALA A 297 1.10 20.51 -7.40
C ALA A 297 -0.27 20.23 -6.75
N GLN A 298 -1.38 20.47 -7.46
CA GLN A 298 -2.74 20.16 -7.02
C GLN A 298 -3.14 18.71 -7.30
N LEU A 299 -2.38 17.99 -8.14
CA LEU A 299 -2.73 16.67 -8.68
C LEU A 299 -1.75 15.57 -8.24
N ILE A 300 -0.47 15.91 -8.16
CA ILE A 300 0.62 14.99 -7.83
C ILE A 300 1.45 15.57 -6.68
N THR A 301 1.56 14.80 -5.60
CA THR A 301 2.49 15.08 -4.49
C THR A 301 3.78 14.27 -4.69
N SER A 302 4.93 14.92 -4.53
CA SER A 302 6.25 14.28 -4.57
C SER A 302 6.91 14.35 -3.20
N ALA A 303 7.29 13.20 -2.63
CA ALA A 303 7.94 13.14 -1.32
C ALA A 303 8.85 11.90 -1.19
N PRO A 304 9.94 11.94 -0.40
CA PRO A 304 10.78 10.77 -0.09
C PRO A 304 10.03 9.70 0.73
N GLU A 305 8.92 10.09 1.36
CA GLU A 305 8.04 9.22 2.12
C GLU A 305 6.59 9.69 1.95
N LEU A 306 5.72 8.76 1.59
CA LEU A 306 4.29 8.99 1.34
C LEU A 306 3.44 8.20 2.31
N GLN A 307 2.18 8.62 2.49
CA GLN A 307 1.14 7.85 3.16
C GLN A 307 -0.04 7.68 2.20
N ILE A 308 -0.59 6.47 2.15
CA ILE A 308 -1.81 6.14 1.41
C ILE A 308 -2.77 5.35 2.30
N SER A 309 -4.05 5.31 1.96
CA SER A 309 -5.00 4.42 2.65
C SER A 309 -4.67 2.95 2.44
N GLY A 310 -5.00 2.10 3.42
CA GLY A 310 -4.91 0.65 3.27
C GLY A 310 -5.80 0.11 2.13
N ALA A 311 -6.86 0.83 1.75
CA ALA A 311 -7.66 0.52 0.57
C ALA A 311 -6.86 0.72 -0.73
N ALA A 312 -6.31 1.92 -0.95
CA ALA A 312 -5.49 2.24 -2.12
C ALA A 312 -4.26 1.34 -2.23
N SER A 313 -3.67 0.92 -1.10
CA SER A 313 -2.54 -0.03 -1.09
C SER A 313 -2.83 -1.36 -1.80
N ARG A 314 -4.10 -1.76 -1.91
CA ARG A 314 -4.53 -3.01 -2.57
C ARG A 314 -4.85 -2.83 -4.06
N SER A 315 -5.05 -1.59 -4.52
CA SER A 315 -5.45 -1.26 -5.90
C SER A 315 -4.37 -0.55 -6.71
N GLN A 316 -3.10 -0.67 -6.31
CA GLN A 316 -1.99 0.03 -6.97
C GLN A 316 -1.80 -0.41 -8.44
N PRO A 317 -1.68 0.52 -9.41
CA PRO A 317 -1.67 0.20 -10.84
C PRO A 317 -0.37 -0.44 -11.32
N ARG A 318 0.75 -0.19 -10.64
CA ARG A 318 2.05 -0.81 -10.96
C ARG A 318 2.22 -2.12 -10.20
N ALA A 319 2.25 -3.22 -10.96
CA ALA A 319 2.39 -4.59 -10.42
C ALA A 319 3.61 -4.77 -9.49
N SER A 320 4.69 -4.03 -9.70
CA SER A 320 5.90 -4.08 -8.86
C SER A 320 5.75 -3.43 -7.49
N ILE A 321 4.92 -2.39 -7.39
CA ILE A 321 4.56 -1.71 -6.15
C ILE A 321 3.49 -2.53 -5.42
N ALA A 322 2.47 -3.01 -6.15
CA ALA A 322 1.44 -3.91 -5.62
C ALA A 322 2.03 -5.19 -5.00
N GLU A 323 3.01 -5.84 -5.66
CA GLU A 323 3.64 -7.04 -5.09
C GLU A 323 4.52 -6.72 -3.87
N ALA A 324 5.24 -5.59 -3.86
CA ALA A 324 6.01 -5.17 -2.69
C ALA A 324 5.11 -4.94 -1.46
N LEU A 325 3.99 -4.23 -1.66
CA LEU A 325 2.94 -4.02 -0.65
C LEU A 325 2.34 -5.35 -0.16
N ARG A 326 2.01 -6.26 -1.09
CA ARG A 326 1.46 -7.58 -0.77
C ARG A 326 2.41 -8.42 0.07
N LEU A 327 3.69 -8.44 -0.28
CA LEU A 327 4.73 -9.17 0.46
C LEU A 327 4.96 -8.58 1.86
N ALA A 328 5.01 -7.25 1.98
CA ALA A 328 5.12 -6.57 3.26
C ALA A 328 3.91 -6.86 4.18
N TRP A 329 2.68 -6.80 3.65
CA TRP A 329 1.47 -7.13 4.40
C TRP A 329 1.46 -8.61 4.83
N ILE A 330 1.91 -9.54 3.99
CA ILE A 330 2.02 -10.96 4.37
C ILE A 330 3.06 -11.17 5.49
N ALA A 331 4.16 -10.42 5.50
CA ALA A 331 5.17 -10.48 6.55
C ALA A 331 4.62 -9.96 7.90
N GLU A 332 4.08 -8.74 7.93
CA GLU A 332 3.51 -8.15 9.14
C GLU A 332 2.28 -8.94 9.64
N ARG A 333 1.42 -9.48 8.76
CA ARG A 333 0.29 -10.32 9.19
C ARG A 333 0.74 -11.64 9.84
N LYS A 334 1.93 -12.14 9.54
CA LYS A 334 2.53 -13.29 10.25
C LYS A 334 3.11 -12.87 11.60
N PHE A 335 3.88 -11.77 11.61
CA PHE A 335 4.57 -11.27 12.79
C PHE A 335 4.57 -9.73 12.78
N PRO A 336 3.61 -9.08 13.45
CA PRO A 336 3.31 -7.65 13.28
C PRO A 336 4.23 -6.75 14.10
N LEU A 337 5.55 -6.92 13.96
CA LEU A 337 6.53 -6.25 14.83
C LEU A 337 6.54 -4.73 14.64
N ARG A 338 6.59 -4.25 13.39
CA ARG A 338 6.64 -2.80 13.11
C ARG A 338 5.34 -2.13 13.55
N THR A 339 4.21 -2.76 13.22
CA THR A 339 2.87 -2.27 13.62
C THR A 339 2.71 -2.25 15.16
N ALA A 340 3.19 -3.28 15.86
CA ALA A 340 3.18 -3.35 17.32
C ALA A 340 4.08 -2.29 18.00
N GLN A 341 5.23 -1.97 17.41
CA GLN A 341 6.09 -0.87 17.87
C GLN A 341 5.36 0.48 17.75
N THR A 342 4.83 0.80 16.56
CA THR A 342 4.04 2.02 16.34
C THR A 342 2.86 2.13 17.31
N LEU A 343 2.12 1.04 17.54
CA LEU A 343 1.04 1.01 18.53
C LEU A 343 1.56 1.26 19.95
N SER A 344 2.70 0.70 20.31
CA SER A 344 3.30 0.91 21.63
C SER A 344 3.65 2.38 21.88
N ASP A 345 4.16 3.06 20.85
CA ASP A 345 4.51 4.49 20.94
C ASP A 345 3.27 5.39 21.00
N ARG A 346 2.15 4.99 20.40
CA ARG A 346 0.85 5.70 20.52
C ARG A 346 0.09 5.39 21.81
N LEU A 347 0.22 4.19 22.37
CA LEU A 347 -0.51 3.76 23.58
C LEU A 347 0.21 4.16 24.89
N ARG A 348 1.54 4.32 24.90
CA ARG A 348 2.28 4.83 26.07
C ARG A 348 1.81 6.20 26.59
N PRO A 349 1.63 7.26 25.77
CA PRO A 349 1.17 8.56 26.27
C PRO A 349 -0.28 8.53 26.79
N GLU A 350 -1.08 7.54 26.37
CA GLU A 350 -2.47 7.35 26.79
C GLU A 350 -2.61 6.67 28.17
N GLY A 351 -1.50 6.42 28.86
CA GLY A 351 -1.46 5.82 30.20
C GLY A 351 -1.45 4.29 30.23
N PHE A 352 -1.39 3.61 29.09
CA PHE A 352 -1.40 2.14 29.06
C PHE A 352 -0.10 1.52 29.60
N HIS A 353 -0.25 0.46 30.37
CA HIS A 353 0.84 -0.30 30.98
C HIS A 353 1.14 -1.56 30.19
N PHE A 354 2.44 -1.77 29.92
CA PHE A 354 2.96 -2.91 29.15
C PHE A 354 3.63 -3.90 30.11
N PHE A 355 3.29 -5.18 29.99
CA PHE A 355 3.89 -6.24 30.79
C PHE A 355 4.07 -7.52 29.98
N LYS A 356 5.00 -8.38 30.42
CA LYS A 356 5.23 -9.71 29.83
C LYS A 356 4.60 -10.78 30.70
N HIS A 357 3.85 -11.68 30.08
CA HIS A 357 3.32 -12.89 30.74
C HIS A 357 4.30 -14.08 30.60
N ARG A 358 4.07 -15.22 31.27
CA ARG A 358 5.01 -16.37 31.34
C ARG A 358 5.47 -16.91 29.98
N LYS A 359 4.66 -16.76 28.93
CA LYS A 359 4.97 -17.15 27.54
C LYS A 359 5.79 -16.10 26.75
N GLY A 360 6.32 -15.07 27.40
CA GLY A 360 7.09 -13.97 26.77
C GLY A 360 6.24 -12.96 25.98
N ILE A 361 4.93 -13.20 25.85
CA ILE A 361 3.97 -12.34 25.14
C ILE A 361 3.79 -11.02 25.88
N THR A 362 3.85 -9.91 25.15
CA THR A 362 3.58 -8.56 25.65
C THR A 362 2.09 -8.26 25.64
N TYR A 363 1.55 -7.93 26.80
CA TYR A 363 0.18 -7.47 27.00
C TYR A 363 0.13 -5.99 27.35
N VAL A 364 -1.02 -5.37 27.07
CA VAL A 364 -1.35 -3.96 27.33
C VAL A 364 -2.63 -3.91 28.16
N SER A 365 -2.63 -3.19 29.27
CA SER A 365 -3.85 -2.88 30.05
C SER A 365 -3.84 -1.43 30.51
N SER A 366 -5.03 -0.87 30.73
CA SER A 366 -5.25 0.43 31.37
C SER A 366 -4.84 0.41 32.86
N VAL A 367 -4.87 -0.76 33.49
CA VAL A 367 -4.49 -0.95 34.89
C VAL A 367 -3.06 -1.51 34.99
N ARG A 368 -2.23 -0.95 35.88
CA ARG A 368 -0.87 -1.45 36.13
C ARG A 368 -0.93 -2.75 36.94
N PRO A 369 -0.37 -3.87 36.45
CA PRO A 369 -0.31 -5.09 37.25
C PRO A 369 0.56 -4.88 38.51
N LYS A 370 0.00 -5.20 39.67
CA LYS A 370 0.63 -5.12 41.00
C LYS A 370 0.90 -6.54 41.53
N ARG A 371 1.72 -6.61 42.58
CA ARG A 371 1.94 -7.82 43.39
C ARG A 371 1.52 -7.51 44.82
N PHE A 372 0.98 -8.51 45.51
CA PHE A 372 0.91 -8.46 46.97
C PHE A 372 2.30 -8.72 47.55
N GLU A 373 2.69 -7.93 48.56
CA GLU A 373 3.93 -8.13 49.32
C GLU A 373 3.74 -9.18 50.42
N SER A 374 2.62 -9.10 51.15
CA SER A 374 2.03 -10.21 51.89
C SER A 374 0.53 -10.33 51.61
N LEU A 375 -0.04 -11.49 51.93
CA LEU A 375 -1.49 -11.73 51.95
C LEU A 375 -2.10 -11.52 53.35
N ASP A 376 -1.27 -11.33 54.38
CA ASP A 376 -1.69 -11.14 55.76
C ASP A 376 -2.57 -9.89 55.90
N GLY A 377 -3.70 -10.00 56.60
CA GLY A 377 -4.65 -8.90 56.80
C GLY A 377 -5.68 -8.71 55.67
N LEU A 378 -5.61 -9.47 54.58
CA LEU A 378 -6.69 -9.56 53.59
C LEU A 378 -7.81 -10.50 54.07
N SER A 379 -9.00 -10.41 53.47
CA SER A 379 -10.10 -11.34 53.75
C SER A 379 -9.77 -12.76 53.29
N ASP A 380 -10.24 -13.78 54.03
CA ASP A 380 -10.09 -15.20 53.67
C ASP A 380 -10.51 -15.49 52.22
N GLN A 381 -11.54 -14.81 51.73
CA GLN A 381 -12.05 -14.95 50.36
C GLN A 381 -11.05 -14.42 49.32
N VAL A 382 -10.49 -13.23 49.54
CA VAL A 382 -9.45 -12.65 48.68
C VAL A 382 -8.17 -13.51 48.71
N GLN A 383 -7.75 -13.97 49.89
CA GLN A 383 -6.60 -14.89 50.03
C GLN A 383 -6.81 -16.19 49.24
N LYS A 384 -8.02 -16.78 49.31
CA LYS A 384 -8.39 -17.98 48.54
C LYS A 384 -8.35 -17.73 47.03
N ILE A 385 -8.91 -16.62 46.53
CA ILE A 385 -8.86 -16.25 45.10
C ILE A 385 -7.40 -16.18 44.61
N ILE A 386 -6.56 -15.43 45.30
CA ILE A 386 -5.17 -15.19 44.86
C ILE A 386 -4.36 -16.49 44.92
N THR A 387 -4.54 -17.30 45.97
CA THR A 387 -3.87 -18.59 46.12
C THR A 387 -4.28 -19.56 45.02
N PHE A 388 -5.58 -19.63 44.69
CA PHE A 388 -6.08 -20.45 43.60
C PHE A 388 -5.53 -20.01 42.23
N LEU A 389 -5.55 -18.72 41.92
CA LEU A 389 -5.05 -18.18 40.65
C LEU A 389 -3.53 -18.32 40.47
N ARG A 390 -2.77 -18.42 41.56
CA ARG A 390 -1.34 -18.73 41.55
C ARG A 390 -1.05 -20.21 41.32
N ALA A 391 -1.88 -21.10 41.87
CA ALA A 391 -1.79 -22.54 41.64
C ALA A 391 -2.27 -22.94 40.22
N HIS A 392 -3.32 -22.27 39.73
CA HIS A 392 -3.97 -22.52 38.44
C HIS A 392 -3.93 -21.26 37.57
N PRO A 393 -2.77 -20.92 36.96
CA PRO A 393 -2.69 -19.83 35.98
C PRO A 393 -3.61 -20.10 34.78
N ASP A 394 -4.07 -19.04 34.12
CA ASP A 394 -5.03 -19.09 33.00
C ASP A 394 -6.45 -19.58 33.34
N SER A 395 -6.81 -19.69 34.63
CA SER A 395 -8.16 -20.06 35.08
C SER A 395 -9.23 -19.06 34.62
N VAL A 396 -10.43 -19.54 34.30
CA VAL A 396 -11.59 -18.70 33.93
C VAL A 396 -12.48 -18.44 35.16
N ARG A 397 -13.23 -17.31 35.17
CA ARG A 397 -14.20 -16.95 36.24
C ARG A 397 -15.09 -18.11 36.71
N LYS A 398 -15.56 -18.96 35.79
CA LYS A 398 -16.39 -20.15 36.11
C LYS A 398 -15.63 -21.18 36.95
N GLN A 399 -14.40 -21.52 36.53
CA GLN A 399 -13.54 -22.46 37.25
C GLN A 399 -13.18 -21.92 38.64
N LEU A 400 -13.01 -20.61 38.78
CA LEU A 400 -12.79 -19.97 40.08
C LEU A 400 -13.99 -20.18 41.03
N ALA A 401 -15.23 -19.96 40.55
CA ALA A 401 -16.45 -20.19 41.34
C ALA A 401 -16.64 -21.68 41.68
N GLU A 402 -16.52 -22.58 40.70
CA GLU A 402 -16.67 -24.03 40.86
C GLU A 402 -15.70 -24.64 41.88
N ASN A 403 -14.45 -24.16 41.94
CA ASN A 403 -13.43 -24.66 42.87
C ASN A 403 -13.48 -24.01 44.25
N LEU A 404 -13.89 -22.74 44.35
CA LEU A 404 -13.95 -22.04 45.64
C LEU A 404 -15.26 -22.29 46.40
N GLN A 405 -16.33 -22.69 45.71
CA GLN A 405 -17.67 -22.96 46.26
C GLN A 405 -18.10 -21.90 47.29
N PRO A 406 -18.14 -20.61 46.91
CA PRO A 406 -18.44 -19.54 47.84
C PRO A 406 -19.87 -19.67 48.36
N THR A 407 -20.09 -19.33 49.63
CA THR A 407 -21.45 -19.19 50.20
C THR A 407 -22.24 -18.05 49.54
N ASP A 408 -21.53 -17.10 48.94
CA ASP A 408 -22.06 -15.90 48.27
C ASP A 408 -21.23 -15.64 46.99
N GLU A 409 -21.82 -15.97 45.83
CA GLU A 409 -21.21 -15.77 44.52
C GLU A 409 -21.12 -14.28 44.14
N GLU A 410 -22.08 -13.46 44.55
CA GLU A 410 -22.11 -12.03 44.22
C GLU A 410 -20.93 -11.31 44.90
N ARG A 411 -20.67 -11.65 46.16
CA ARG A 411 -19.50 -11.18 46.90
C ARG A 411 -18.19 -11.67 46.30
N LEU A 412 -18.11 -12.91 45.80
CA LEU A 412 -16.92 -13.41 45.09
C LEU A 412 -16.63 -12.57 43.84
N LEU A 413 -17.68 -12.22 43.09
CA LEU A 413 -17.56 -11.41 41.87
C LEU A 413 -17.21 -9.96 42.19
N ALA A 414 -17.70 -9.39 43.29
CA ALA A 414 -17.34 -8.07 43.78
C ALA A 414 -15.86 -8.00 44.21
N ASP A 415 -15.40 -8.95 45.04
CA ASP A 415 -13.99 -9.07 45.46
C ASP A 415 -13.06 -9.24 44.24
N LEU A 416 -13.45 -10.10 43.28
CA LEU A 416 -12.70 -10.29 42.04
C LEU A 416 -12.67 -9.01 41.17
N HIS A 417 -13.79 -8.28 41.08
CA HIS A 417 -13.85 -7.03 40.32
C HIS A 417 -12.91 -5.97 40.91
N TRP A 418 -12.90 -5.83 42.24
CA TRP A 418 -11.97 -4.95 42.94
C TRP A 418 -10.51 -5.36 42.72
N LEU A 419 -10.19 -6.66 42.83
CA LEU A 419 -8.83 -7.18 42.55
C LEU A 419 -8.37 -6.87 41.12
N ILE A 420 -9.28 -6.86 40.15
CA ILE A 420 -8.99 -6.50 38.76
C ILE A 420 -8.80 -4.99 38.60
N GLN A 421 -9.66 -4.16 39.20
CA GLN A 421 -9.54 -2.69 39.15
C GLN A 421 -8.25 -2.18 39.80
N GLU A 422 -7.84 -2.77 40.92
CA GLU A 422 -6.59 -2.43 41.60
C GLU A 422 -5.34 -3.00 40.90
N GLY A 423 -5.51 -3.94 39.97
CA GLY A 423 -4.42 -4.54 39.20
C GLY A 423 -3.71 -5.71 39.88
N TYR A 424 -4.25 -6.26 40.96
CA TYR A 424 -3.71 -7.45 41.62
C TYR A 424 -4.01 -8.74 40.85
N VAL A 425 -5.14 -8.77 40.14
CA VAL A 425 -5.51 -9.80 39.18
C VAL A 425 -5.62 -9.17 37.80
N VAL A 426 -5.03 -9.80 36.79
CA VAL A 426 -5.18 -9.43 35.39
C VAL A 426 -6.27 -10.29 34.79
N GLU A 427 -7.32 -9.68 34.25
CA GLU A 427 -8.25 -10.36 33.34
C GLU A 427 -7.78 -10.13 31.90
N PHE A 428 -7.52 -11.19 31.14
CA PHE A 428 -7.20 -11.11 29.73
C PHE A 428 -8.46 -10.99 28.86
N ALA A 429 -8.30 -10.48 27.63
CA ALA A 429 -9.40 -10.29 26.68
C ALA A 429 -10.17 -11.58 26.32
N ASP A 430 -9.59 -12.77 26.53
CA ASP A 430 -10.22 -14.08 26.35
C ASP A 430 -10.85 -14.66 27.62
N GLY A 431 -10.91 -13.88 28.71
CA GLY A 431 -11.58 -14.24 29.97
C GLY A 431 -10.74 -15.08 30.94
N ARG A 432 -9.47 -15.32 30.62
CA ARG A 432 -8.49 -15.91 31.54
C ARG A 432 -8.11 -14.91 32.64
N LEU A 433 -7.91 -15.42 33.85
CA LEU A 433 -7.46 -14.67 35.01
C LEU A 433 -6.01 -15.05 35.34
N TRP A 434 -5.19 -14.06 35.71
CA TRP A 434 -3.82 -14.27 36.11
C TRP A 434 -3.45 -13.37 37.30
N ALA A 435 -3.03 -13.99 38.40
CA ALA A 435 -2.42 -13.31 39.53
C ALA A 435 -0.88 -13.40 39.42
N LEU A 436 -0.19 -12.32 39.75
CA LEU A 436 1.27 -12.35 39.75
C LEU A 436 1.79 -13.20 40.93
N GLU A 437 2.77 -14.04 40.63
CA GLU A 437 3.51 -14.81 41.63
C GLU A 437 4.23 -13.88 42.63
N ASN A 438 4.48 -14.40 43.83
CA ASN A 438 5.31 -13.73 44.82
C ASN A 438 6.70 -13.41 44.25
N ARG A 439 7.36 -12.38 44.78
CA ARG A 439 8.76 -12.10 44.45
C ARG A 439 9.58 -13.36 44.81
N PRO A 440 10.33 -13.98 43.88
CA PRO A 440 11.30 -15.01 44.28
C PRO A 440 12.26 -14.36 45.29
N PRO A 441 12.66 -15.08 46.36
CA PRO A 441 13.51 -14.48 47.39
C PRO A 441 14.75 -13.91 46.72
N THR A 442 14.94 -12.59 46.84
CA THR A 442 16.13 -11.95 46.28
C THR A 442 17.32 -12.57 46.99
N PRO A 443 18.28 -13.22 46.29
CA PRO A 443 19.51 -13.63 46.95
C PRO A 443 20.13 -12.37 47.59
N PRO A 444 20.67 -12.46 48.81
CA PRO A 444 21.22 -11.29 49.48
C PRO A 444 22.23 -10.63 48.56
N ALA A 445 22.06 -9.32 48.34
CA ALA A 445 23.01 -8.58 47.52
C ALA A 445 24.40 -8.75 48.11
N PRO A 446 25.44 -9.07 47.30
CA PRO A 446 26.80 -9.09 47.81
C PRO A 446 27.11 -7.71 48.41
N PRO A 447 27.81 -7.64 49.56
CA PRO A 447 28.02 -6.40 50.27
C PRO A 447 28.69 -5.38 49.34
N ALA A 448 28.10 -4.20 49.23
CA ALA A 448 28.66 -3.13 48.42
C ALA A 448 30.07 -2.77 48.94
N PRO A 449 31.07 -2.57 48.05
CA PRO A 449 32.34 -2.00 48.48
C PRO A 449 32.09 -0.60 49.08
N PRO A 450 32.87 -0.20 50.11
CA PRO A 450 32.63 1.05 50.81
C PRO A 450 32.73 2.26 49.87
N ALA A 451 31.78 3.19 50.02
CA ALA A 451 31.76 4.42 49.24
C ALA A 451 32.93 5.32 49.64
N THR A 452 33.70 5.76 48.65
CA THR A 452 34.69 6.83 48.83
C THR A 452 33.97 8.18 48.72
N GLU A 453 34.07 9.01 49.75
CA GLU A 453 33.50 10.35 49.78
C GLU A 453 34.19 11.28 48.75
N PRO A 454 33.45 12.12 48.01
CA PRO A 454 34.03 13.26 47.31
C PRO A 454 34.29 14.41 48.30
N PRO A 455 35.42 15.15 48.20
CA PRO A 455 35.71 16.28 49.08
C PRO A 455 34.83 17.50 48.75
N ALA A 456 34.67 18.37 49.76
CA ALA A 456 33.67 19.42 49.80
C ALA A 456 33.99 20.71 49.00
N THR A 457 32.92 21.27 48.42
CA THR A 457 32.43 22.66 48.53
C THR A 457 33.42 23.85 48.54
N ILE A 458 33.16 24.84 47.68
CA ILE A 458 32.95 26.26 48.07
C ILE A 458 32.07 26.97 47.02
N GLU A 459 31.35 27.96 47.55
CA GLU A 459 30.37 28.93 47.01
C GLU A 459 30.83 29.64 45.69
N THR A 460 30.01 30.37 44.92
CA THR A 460 28.96 31.34 45.31
C THR A 460 27.94 31.59 44.18
N ALA A 461 26.76 32.11 44.54
CA ALA A 461 25.66 32.46 43.65
C ALA A 461 25.96 33.62 42.67
N SER A 462 25.28 33.67 41.52
CA SER A 462 24.12 34.57 41.31
C SER A 462 23.49 34.42 39.91
N ALA A 463 22.16 34.46 39.82
CA ALA A 463 21.45 34.96 38.64
C ALA A 463 21.35 36.50 38.75
N PRO A 464 21.05 37.26 37.67
CA PRO A 464 19.64 37.45 37.30
C PRO A 464 19.37 37.57 35.78
N GLU A 465 18.13 37.91 35.46
CA GLU A 465 17.49 37.92 34.14
C GLU A 465 17.78 39.17 33.27
N SER A 466 17.35 39.06 32.01
CA SER A 466 16.58 40.09 31.26
C SER A 466 17.28 41.06 30.29
N SER A 467 16.87 40.91 29.02
CA SER A 467 16.46 41.96 28.06
C SER A 467 17.45 42.88 27.31
N ALA A 468 17.19 42.91 25.99
CA ALA A 468 17.14 44.08 25.10
C ALA A 468 18.42 44.86 24.70
N SER A 469 18.85 44.57 23.46
CA SER A 469 18.93 45.52 22.32
C SER A 469 20.00 46.64 22.23
N THR A 470 20.52 46.75 21.00
CA THR A 470 20.99 47.94 20.24
C THR A 470 22.39 48.56 20.42
N ALA A 471 23.15 48.52 19.30
CA ALA A 471 24.15 49.48 18.78
C ALA A 471 25.47 49.70 19.57
N THR A 472 26.64 50.04 18.97
CA THR A 472 26.95 50.70 17.68
C THR A 472 28.30 50.22 17.11
N ALA A 473 28.54 50.37 15.80
CA ALA A 473 29.84 50.14 15.11
C ALA A 473 30.85 51.31 15.32
N PRO A 474 32.04 51.32 14.65
CA PRO A 474 32.08 51.95 13.32
C PRO A 474 33.14 51.46 12.28
N ALA A 475 32.84 51.80 11.01
CA ALA A 475 33.74 52.26 9.93
C ALA A 475 34.77 51.33 9.25
N ALA A 476 34.42 50.85 8.04
CA ALA A 476 34.91 51.41 6.75
C ALA A 476 34.02 50.86 5.61
N ALA A 477 33.08 51.58 4.98
CA ALA A 477 33.17 52.83 4.20
C ALA A 477 33.72 52.66 2.76
N ALA A 478 32.86 52.23 1.82
CA ALA A 478 32.61 52.91 0.53
C ALA A 478 31.46 52.22 -0.24
N GLU A 479 30.52 53.02 -0.75
CA GLU A 479 29.27 52.68 -1.45
C GLU A 479 29.11 53.72 -2.61
N PRO A 480 28.10 53.68 -3.51
CA PRO A 480 27.70 52.63 -4.48
C PRO A 480 27.38 53.23 -5.90
N VAL A 481 26.45 52.61 -6.67
CA VAL A 481 25.62 53.18 -7.80
C VAL A 481 26.28 53.19 -9.21
N PRO A 482 25.57 52.89 -10.34
CA PRO A 482 24.39 52.03 -10.61
C PRO A 482 24.60 51.09 -11.87
N PRO A 483 23.60 50.38 -12.44
CA PRO A 483 23.80 49.47 -13.59
C PRO A 483 23.56 50.13 -14.96
N PRO A 484 24.04 49.53 -16.08
CA PRO A 484 23.66 49.90 -17.43
C PRO A 484 22.58 48.99 -18.03
N GLU A 485 21.54 49.60 -18.63
CA GLU A 485 20.64 48.97 -19.61
C GLU A 485 21.26 49.00 -21.05
N PRO A 486 20.68 48.31 -22.05
CA PRO A 486 21.42 47.80 -23.21
C PRO A 486 21.39 48.66 -24.49
N ALA A 487 22.45 48.53 -25.31
CA ALA A 487 22.51 48.79 -26.76
C ALA A 487 23.91 48.36 -27.30
N PRO A 488 24.15 48.19 -28.63
CA PRO A 488 23.25 48.01 -29.77
C PRO A 488 23.60 46.72 -30.60
N ALA A 489 23.09 46.63 -31.83
CA ALA A 489 23.18 45.47 -32.72
C ALA A 489 24.54 45.24 -33.43
N ALA A 490 24.79 43.97 -33.78
CA ALA A 490 25.62 43.52 -34.91
C ALA A 490 24.74 42.55 -35.73
N VAL A 491 24.29 42.88 -36.94
CA VAL A 491 25.02 42.93 -38.21
C VAL A 491 25.67 41.58 -38.56
N THR A 492 24.95 40.78 -39.35
CA THR A 492 25.46 39.64 -40.12
C THR A 492 24.90 39.71 -41.54
N ASP A 493 25.72 39.32 -42.53
CA ASP A 493 25.55 39.62 -43.95
C ASP A 493 24.20 39.26 -44.61
N THR A 494 23.82 40.09 -45.57
CA THR A 494 22.88 39.79 -46.66
C THR A 494 23.57 40.12 -47.99
N PRO A 495 23.60 39.21 -48.99
CA PRO A 495 24.21 39.48 -50.29
C PRO A 495 23.36 40.44 -51.16
N PRO A 496 23.96 41.11 -52.16
CA PRO A 496 23.37 42.30 -52.77
C PRO A 496 22.43 42.01 -53.96
N GLN A 497 21.42 42.86 -54.15
CA GLN A 497 20.83 43.12 -55.47
C GLN A 497 20.48 44.61 -55.67
N GLN A 498 20.50 45.02 -56.94
CA GLN A 498 20.60 46.42 -57.40
C GLN A 498 19.26 47.18 -57.46
N PRO A 499 19.29 48.52 -57.64
CA PRO A 499 18.15 49.40 -57.39
C PRO A 499 17.29 49.69 -58.63
N SER A 500 16.07 50.20 -58.38
CA SER A 500 15.33 51.04 -59.33
C SER A 500 14.58 52.15 -58.60
N SER A 501 14.77 53.37 -59.07
CA SER A 501 14.29 54.64 -58.52
C SER A 501 12.75 54.82 -58.62
N PRO A 502 12.16 55.85 -57.95
CA PRO A 502 10.71 55.98 -57.81
C PRO A 502 10.07 56.76 -58.97
N SER A 503 8.74 56.77 -59.05
CA SER A 503 7.99 58.03 -59.12
C SER A 503 6.47 57.87 -58.93
N ASP A 504 5.93 58.83 -58.20
CA ASP A 504 4.67 59.55 -58.44
C ASP A 504 3.27 58.95 -58.22
N ALA A 505 2.51 59.78 -57.48
CA ALA A 505 1.20 60.33 -57.84
C ALA A 505 -0.10 59.63 -57.39
N THR A 506 -0.75 60.32 -56.43
CA THR A 506 -2.09 60.91 -56.63
C THR A 506 -3.31 60.03 -56.37
N THR A 507 -3.91 60.27 -55.20
CA THR A 507 -5.32 60.67 -55.03
C THR A 507 -6.41 59.84 -55.74
N SER A 508 -7.26 59.18 -54.94
CA SER A 508 -8.53 59.82 -54.53
C SER A 508 -9.20 59.15 -53.33
#